data_AF-A0A2Z7D4Z5-F1
#
_entry.id   AF-A0A2Z7D4Z5-F1
#
_cell.length_a   1.000
_cell.length_b   1.000
_cell.length_c   1.000
_cell.angle_alpha   90.00
_cell.angle_beta   90.00
_cell.angle_gamma   90.00
#
_symmetry.space_group_name_H-M   'P 1'
#
loop_
_entity.id
_entity.type
_entity.pdbx_description
1 polymer ?
#
loop_
_entity_poly.entity_id
_entity_poly.type
_entity_poly.pdbx_seq_one_letter_code
_entity_poly.pdbx_strand_id
1 'polypeptide(L)'
;MKDFLEWSTLRVWVKDWLRYCRWDYCTLQNPDVNIQEFFNAPIVNRKWKITRTDPHLVRFGLLWKIFDMVAGTRFSVTYTRKC
;
A
#
# COMPACT_ATOMS: atom_id res chain seq x y z
N MET A 1 7.67 -32.55 6.75
CA MET A 1 6.80 -31.57 7.45
C MET A 1 7.11 -30.12 7.06
N LYS A 2 8.35 -29.78 6.63
CA LYS A 2 8.70 -28.46 6.06
C LYS A 2 7.86 -28.08 4.83
N ASP A 3 7.65 -29.02 3.91
CA ASP A 3 6.92 -28.75 2.66
C ASP A 3 5.49 -28.28 2.93
N PHE A 4 4.81 -28.87 3.90
CA PHE A 4 3.44 -28.50 4.26
C PHE A 4 3.34 -27.05 4.79
N LEU A 5 4.34 -26.59 5.54
CA LEU A 5 4.42 -25.23 6.03
C LEU A 5 4.67 -24.23 4.90
N GLU A 6 5.51 -24.59 3.93
CA GLU A 6 5.78 -23.76 2.76
C GLU A 6 4.53 -23.62 1.87
N TRP A 7 3.82 -24.72 1.60
CA TRP A 7 2.58 -24.71 0.83
C TRP A 7 1.47 -23.90 1.49
N SER A 8 1.28 -24.03 2.80
CA SER A 8 0.28 -23.24 3.53
C SER A 8 0.64 -21.75 3.56
N THR A 9 1.91 -21.41 3.74
CA THR A 9 2.40 -20.03 3.69
C THR A 9 2.18 -19.41 2.30
N LEU A 10 2.53 -20.13 1.24
CA LEU A 10 2.32 -19.69 -0.13
C LEU A 10 0.83 -19.50 -0.44
N ARG A 11 -0.03 -20.42 -0.01
CA ARG A 11 -1.48 -20.32 -0.22
C ARG A 11 -2.09 -19.11 0.47
N VAL A 12 -1.67 -18.82 1.70
CA VAL A 12 -2.10 -17.62 2.43
C VAL A 12 -1.63 -16.36 1.70
N TRP A 13 -0.37 -16.33 1.28
CA TRP A 13 0.19 -15.21 0.52
C TRP A 13 -0.56 -14.94 -0.79
N VAL A 14 -0.88 -15.99 -1.57
CA VAL A 14 -1.67 -15.86 -2.81
C VAL A 14 -3.07 -15.33 -2.52
N LYS A 15 -3.72 -15.80 -1.45
CA LYS A 15 -5.05 -15.32 -1.06
C LYS A 15 -5.03 -13.83 -0.71
N ASP A 16 -4.03 -13.37 0.03
CA ASP A 16 -3.86 -11.97 0.35
C ASP A 16 -3.55 -11.12 -0.89
N TRP A 17 -2.69 -11.61 -1.79
CA TRP A 17 -2.40 -10.97 -3.06
C TRP A 17 -3.63 -10.78 -3.93
N LEU A 18 -4.46 -11.82 -4.10
CA LEU A 18 -5.70 -11.72 -4.86
C LEU A 18 -6.70 -10.73 -4.23
N ARG A 19 -6.75 -10.65 -2.90
CA ARG A 19 -7.56 -9.65 -2.19
C ARG A 19 -7.09 -8.23 -2.50
N TYR A 20 -5.77 -8.01 -2.59
CA TYR A 20 -5.21 -6.74 -3.02
C TYR A 20 -5.55 -6.41 -4.48
N CYS A 21 -5.35 -7.33 -5.42
CA CYS A 21 -5.69 -7.09 -6.84
C CYS A 21 -7.17 -6.74 -7.02
N ARG A 22 -8.06 -7.39 -6.27
CA ARG A 22 -9.48 -7.05 -6.29
C ARG A 22 -9.74 -5.64 -5.76
N TRP A 23 -9.15 -5.28 -4.63
CA TRP A 23 -9.27 -3.94 -4.07
C TRP A 23 -8.75 -2.88 -5.05
N ASP A 24 -7.55 -3.08 -5.59
CA ASP A 24 -6.90 -2.18 -6.55
C ASP A 24 -7.79 -1.93 -7.77
N TYR A 25 -8.32 -3.00 -8.37
CA TYR A 25 -9.24 -2.88 -9.50
C TYR A 25 -10.53 -2.13 -9.13
N CYS A 26 -11.16 -2.44 -7.99
CA CYS A 26 -12.40 -1.76 -7.59
C CYS A 26 -12.18 -0.29 -7.23
N THR A 27 -11.06 0.03 -6.58
CA THR A 27 -10.74 1.38 -6.11
C THR A 27 -10.26 2.27 -7.26
N LEU A 28 -9.39 1.79 -8.16
CA LEU A 28 -8.91 2.58 -9.31
C LEU A 28 -10.01 2.93 -10.32
N GLN A 29 -11.05 2.11 -10.42
CA GLN A 29 -12.20 2.38 -11.31
C GLN A 29 -13.18 3.39 -10.70
N ASN A 30 -13.04 3.73 -9.42
CA ASN A 30 -13.92 4.67 -8.75
C ASN A 30 -13.33 6.10 -8.82
N PRO A 31 -14.00 7.07 -9.49
CA PRO A 31 -13.52 8.45 -9.54
C PRO A 31 -13.60 9.17 -8.18
N ASP A 32 -14.45 8.71 -7.26
CA ASP A 32 -14.67 9.31 -5.94
C ASP A 32 -14.02 8.48 -4.82
N VAL A 33 -12.76 8.09 -5.01
CA VAL A 33 -12.00 7.35 -3.98
C VAL A 33 -11.86 8.19 -2.71
N ASN A 34 -12.40 7.65 -1.61
CA ASN A 34 -12.24 8.24 -0.29
C ASN A 34 -10.91 7.82 0.33
N ILE A 35 -10.24 8.73 1.04
CA ILE A 35 -9.02 8.44 1.80
C ILE A 35 -9.22 7.31 2.84
N GLN A 36 -10.45 7.10 3.32
CA GLN A 36 -10.78 5.98 4.19
C GLN A 36 -10.62 4.63 3.50
N GLU A 37 -10.93 4.53 2.20
CA GLU A 37 -10.74 3.28 1.44
C GLU A 37 -9.25 2.94 1.31
N PHE A 38 -8.39 3.95 1.23
CA PHE A 38 -6.93 3.78 1.29
C PHE A 38 -6.48 3.21 2.64
N PHE A 39 -7.04 3.68 3.76
CA PHE A 39 -6.75 3.09 5.08
C PHE A 39 -7.33 1.68 5.26
N ASN A 40 -8.31 1.29 4.47
CA ASN A 40 -8.86 -0.06 4.47
C ASN A 40 -8.13 -1.02 3.51
N ALA A 41 -7.20 -0.50 2.69
CA ALA A 41 -6.49 -1.27 1.68
C ALA A 41 -5.66 -2.42 2.29
N PRO A 42 -5.78 -3.67 1.80
CA PRO A 42 -4.98 -4.77 2.29
C PRO A 42 -3.49 -4.54 1.98
N ILE A 43 -2.63 -4.52 3.00
CA ILE A 43 -1.19 -4.36 2.83
C ILE A 43 -0.59 -5.74 2.59
N VAL A 44 -0.18 -6.00 1.35
CA VAL A 44 0.36 -7.29 0.96
C VAL A 44 1.87 -7.17 0.77
N ASN A 45 2.61 -8.09 1.39
CA ASN A 45 4.03 -8.24 1.12
C ASN A 45 4.24 -8.68 -0.32
N ARG A 46 5.09 -7.98 -1.08
CA ARG A 46 5.45 -8.37 -2.46
C ARG A 46 6.20 -9.70 -2.55
N LYS A 47 6.70 -10.21 -1.42
CA LYS A 47 7.46 -11.46 -1.32
C LYS A 47 6.70 -12.41 -0.41
N TRP A 48 6.66 -13.68 -0.79
CA TRP A 48 6.10 -14.76 0.03
C TRP A 48 6.97 -15.06 1.26
N LYS A 49 8.25 -14.67 1.22
CA LYS A 49 9.18 -14.84 2.35
C LYS A 49 8.74 -13.94 3.50
N ILE A 50 8.68 -14.52 4.70
CA ILE A 50 8.35 -13.81 5.93
C ILE A 50 9.37 -12.69 6.13
N THR A 51 8.88 -11.45 6.19
CA THR A 51 9.69 -10.27 6.48
C THR A 51 9.11 -9.60 7.71
N ARG A 52 9.95 -9.19 8.66
CA ARG A 52 9.53 -8.43 9.85
C ARG A 52 9.34 -6.97 9.48
N THR A 53 8.21 -6.67 8.83
CA THR A 53 7.84 -5.30 8.50
C THR A 53 6.49 -5.01 9.12
N ASP A 54 6.39 -3.91 9.88
CA ASP A 54 5.13 -3.46 10.42
C ASP A 54 4.24 -2.90 9.28
N PRO A 55 3.05 -3.46 9.04
CA PRO A 55 2.19 -3.01 7.95
C PRO A 55 1.73 -1.56 8.13
N HIS A 56 1.44 -1.13 9.36
CA HIS A 56 0.97 0.24 9.61
C HIS A 56 2.05 1.26 9.26
N LEU A 57 3.31 1.00 9.61
CA LEU A 57 4.43 1.85 9.27
C LEU A 57 4.59 2.03 7.75
N VAL A 58 4.42 0.96 6.97
CA VAL A 58 4.45 1.02 5.50
C VAL A 58 3.32 1.89 4.97
N ARG A 59 2.10 1.73 5.51
CA ARG A 59 0.93 2.52 5.08
C ARG A 59 1.11 4.00 5.38
N PHE A 60 1.58 4.35 6.57
CA PHE A 60 1.86 5.75 6.93
C PHE A 60 2.96 6.34 6.05
N GLY A 61 4.01 5.58 5.75
CA GLY A 61 5.05 6.02 4.82
C GLY A 61 4.54 6.29 3.41
N LEU A 62 3.61 5.46 2.89
CA LEU A 62 2.97 5.67 1.60
C LEU A 62 2.05 6.90 1.60
N LEU A 63 1.28 7.11 2.66
CA LEU A 63 0.45 8.30 2.83
C LEU A 63 1.29 9.58 2.78
N TRP A 64 2.40 9.60 3.52
CA TRP A 64 3.32 10.73 3.51
C TRP A 64 3.90 11.01 2.12
N LYS A 65 4.23 9.97 1.34
CA LYS A 65 4.67 10.16 -0.05
C LYS A 65 3.58 10.78 -0.93
N ILE A 66 2.32 10.38 -0.78
CA ILE A 66 1.20 10.98 -1.52
C ILE A 66 1.04 12.45 -1.13
N PHE A 67 1.08 12.74 0.17
CA PHE A 67 1.03 14.11 0.67
C PHE A 67 2.16 14.96 0.10
N ASP A 68 3.40 14.44 0.11
CA ASP A 68 4.57 15.14 -0.39
C ASP A 68 4.51 15.36 -1.91
N MET A 69 3.96 14.40 -2.67
CA MET A 69 3.70 14.57 -4.10
C MET A 69 2.72 15.71 -4.38
N VAL A 70 1.62 15.80 -3.61
CA VAL A 70 0.61 16.87 -3.76
C VAL A 70 1.16 18.21 -3.28
N ALA A 71 1.88 18.24 -2.15
CA ALA A 71 2.54 19.44 -1.67
C ALA A 71 3.57 19.94 -2.70
N GLY A 72 4.42 19.05 -3.21
CA GLY A 72 5.42 19.35 -4.22
C GLY A 72 4.83 19.90 -5.53
N THR A 73 3.70 19.34 -6.01
CA THR A 73 3.02 19.89 -7.18
C THR A 73 2.37 21.24 -6.89
N ARG A 74 1.79 21.43 -5.71
CA ARG A 74 1.10 22.67 -5.31
C ARG A 74 2.05 23.83 -4.96
N PHE A 75 3.30 23.55 -4.60
CA PHE A 75 4.33 24.55 -4.28
C PHE A 75 5.19 25.02 -5.46
N SER A 76 5.00 24.47 -6.66
CA SER A 76 5.66 24.99 -7.87
C SER A 76 5.17 26.37 -8.33
N VAL A 77 4.15 26.95 -7.69
CA VAL A 77 3.69 28.32 -7.97
C VAL A 77 4.24 29.38 -7.01
N THR A 78 4.61 29.10 -5.77
CA THR A 78 5.14 30.15 -4.87
C THR A 78 5.86 29.61 -3.63
N TYR A 79 6.97 28.88 -3.78
CA TYR A 79 7.93 28.79 -2.69
C TYR A 79 9.34 29.13 -3.18
N THR A 80 9.58 30.44 -3.32
CA THR A 80 10.89 31.02 -3.02
C THR A 80 11.29 30.54 -1.62
N ARG A 81 12.19 29.56 -1.56
CA ARG A 81 12.91 29.23 -0.33
C ARG A 81 13.61 30.51 0.13
N LYS A 82 13.19 31.04 1.28
CA LYS A 82 14.03 31.88 2.12
C LYS A 82 14.15 31.22 3.49
N CYS A 83 15.40 31.21 3.93
CA CYS A 83 15.97 30.75 5.20
C CYS A 83 16.26 29.25 5.25
#